data_AF-A0A6C0K0Q1-F1
#
_entry.id   AF-A0A6C0K0Q1-F1
#
_cell.length_a   1.000
_cell.length_b   1.000
_cell.length_c   1.000
_cell.angle_alpha   90.00
_cell.angle_beta   90.00
_cell.angle_gamma   90.00
#
_symmetry.space_group_name_H-M   'P 1'
#
loop_
_entity.id
_entity.type
_entity.pdbx_description
1 polymer ?
#
loop_
_entity_poly.entity_id
_entity_poly.type
_entity_poly.pdbx_seq_one_letter_code
_entity_poly.pdbx_strand_id
1 'polypeptide(L)'
;MGSHPSKLRCLILPAQSGKTRKAEDLIRLFKEHEKRLDEASIDIWVSANNKLLVHQTTSRLKKDLGTAEVDSDAEEEGESNAVIKEDIFSWTSGTKASNIPADTLAWDCVDNVVGMIIVCAHKRRLDYIERLVKRLQKHKFPKKINIWIDEADYSCRLWMKFKDLAASPLVNEITLVSATFGEVFKHFPSLKVIPYKETSLKIYRRLIHCKLIEEGTGREAADKYVEAVLKKYPALSTPGMRAFIPGNINTISHEDISELLIKKGFAVLVLNGEHKEIRFPKGKEPVDLRPYLTVTDPKAPPAEFNKTLAELYVKHELAKFPLAITGFLCVERGITFQSAPAEGHDGFLFDYAIVCSIKEKAEAYQAMARVFGNIGGFNKDKCCTIYSDSKTFEKVRDQEETAVHIAHMAWERKERGESTEVTVMDLKNASHYEAEKDWIVRVEEFETLEDAHEFIASFPKVSRSRTPTIVDGFYHSSMKNKLQKFSCEEILTELKGWTKFRGYAETGDSEKLAFTRLFVGYRDVEDPSTAVFIVRATEKVRKRRLVRKVEKKRKLIRK
;
A
#
# COMPACT_ATOMS: atom_id res chain seq x y z
N MET A 1 -8.51 20.27 -18.88
CA MET A 1 -7.61 19.12 -18.62
C MET A 1 -8.43 17.84 -18.81
N GLY A 2 -8.43 17.32 -20.04
CA GLY A 2 -9.49 16.43 -20.55
C GLY A 2 -9.33 14.93 -20.25
N SER A 3 -10.46 14.32 -19.92
CA SER A 3 -11.01 13.00 -20.36
C SER A 3 -10.18 11.70 -20.35
N HIS A 4 -8.95 11.64 -19.86
CA HIS A 4 -8.19 10.37 -19.82
C HIS A 4 -8.33 9.42 -18.60
N PRO A 5 -9.05 9.70 -17.50
CA PRO A 5 -9.08 8.77 -16.36
C PRO A 5 -9.90 7.49 -16.58
N SER A 6 -10.68 7.38 -17.66
CA SER A 6 -11.64 6.27 -17.83
C SER A 6 -11.00 4.88 -17.91
N LYS A 7 -9.76 4.78 -18.39
CA LYS A 7 -8.97 3.55 -18.54
C LYS A 7 -8.03 3.26 -17.37
N LEU A 8 -7.91 4.19 -16.41
CA LEU A 8 -7.06 3.98 -15.24
C LEU A 8 -7.89 3.33 -14.13
N ARG A 9 -7.33 2.29 -13.53
CA ARG A 9 -7.86 1.69 -12.32
C ARG A 9 -6.75 1.31 -11.34
N CYS A 10 -7.12 1.04 -10.10
CA CYS A 10 -6.19 0.74 -9.01
C CYS A 10 -6.49 -0.60 -8.37
N LEU A 11 -5.45 -1.41 -8.22
CA LEU A 11 -5.38 -2.53 -7.29
C LEU A 11 -4.68 -2.04 -6.01
N ILE A 12 -5.48 -1.67 -5.01
CA ILE A 12 -4.98 -1.19 -3.71
C ILE A 12 -5.13 -2.32 -2.69
N LEU A 13 -4.01 -2.81 -2.18
CA LEU A 13 -3.97 -3.92 -1.23
C LEU A 13 -2.86 -3.70 -0.20
N PRO A 14 -2.95 -4.29 1.01
CA PRO A 14 -1.94 -4.05 2.06
C PRO A 14 -0.51 -4.43 1.63
N ALA A 15 0.50 -3.77 2.20
CA ALA A 15 1.91 -4.10 1.93
C ALA A 15 2.21 -5.53 2.40
N GLN A 16 3.04 -6.28 1.66
CA GLN A 16 3.34 -7.70 1.96
C GLN A 16 2.10 -8.64 2.00
N SER A 17 0.98 -8.26 1.36
CA SER A 17 -0.23 -9.10 1.29
C SER A 17 -0.29 -10.07 0.09
N GLY A 18 0.69 -10.04 -0.81
CA GLY A 18 0.66 -10.78 -2.07
C GLY A 18 -0.02 -10.04 -3.21
N LYS A 19 0.13 -8.71 -3.28
CA LYS A 19 -0.48 -7.85 -4.31
C LYS A 19 -0.16 -8.32 -5.73
N THR A 20 1.11 -8.62 -6.00
CA THR A 20 1.59 -9.15 -7.29
C THR A 20 0.87 -10.44 -7.65
N ARG A 21 0.72 -11.37 -6.68
CA ARG A 21 -0.03 -12.61 -6.90
C ARG A 21 -1.50 -12.35 -7.27
N LYS A 22 -2.16 -11.44 -6.58
CA LYS A 22 -3.54 -11.07 -6.93
C LYS A 22 -3.65 -10.44 -8.32
N ALA A 23 -2.64 -9.69 -8.77
CA ALA A 23 -2.61 -9.18 -10.14
C ALA A 23 -2.40 -10.30 -11.17
N GLU A 24 -1.55 -11.29 -10.89
CA GLU A 24 -1.38 -12.49 -11.71
C GLU A 24 -2.71 -13.25 -11.88
N ASP A 25 -3.43 -13.46 -10.77
CA ASP A 25 -4.72 -14.15 -10.79
C ASP A 25 -5.77 -13.38 -11.62
N LEU A 26 -5.74 -12.04 -11.60
CA LEU A 26 -6.59 -11.21 -12.46
C LEU A 26 -6.21 -11.34 -13.93
N ILE A 27 -4.92 -11.35 -14.27
CA ILE A 27 -4.46 -11.57 -15.64
C ILE A 27 -4.95 -12.94 -16.14
N ARG A 28 -4.81 -14.00 -15.33
CA ARG A 28 -5.29 -15.34 -15.68
C ARG A 28 -6.81 -15.33 -15.95
N LEU A 29 -7.59 -14.71 -15.07
CA LEU A 29 -9.04 -14.59 -15.25
C LEU A 29 -9.41 -13.84 -16.54
N PHE A 30 -8.69 -12.76 -16.87
CA PHE A 30 -8.93 -12.04 -18.13
C PHE A 30 -8.56 -12.88 -19.34
N LYS A 31 -7.40 -13.54 -19.35
CA LYS A 31 -7.01 -14.44 -20.44
C LYS A 31 -8.03 -15.56 -20.66
N GLU A 32 -8.58 -16.14 -19.59
CA GLU A 32 -9.66 -17.14 -19.68
C GLU A 32 -10.94 -16.58 -20.31
N HIS A 33 -11.32 -15.34 -19.97
CA HIS A 33 -12.48 -14.67 -20.54
C HIS A 33 -12.27 -14.31 -22.01
N GLU A 34 -11.10 -13.77 -22.35
CA GLU A 34 -10.68 -13.43 -23.72
C GLU A 34 -10.71 -14.67 -24.62
N LYS A 35 -10.24 -15.83 -24.13
CA LYS A 35 -10.31 -17.10 -24.86
C LYS A 35 -11.74 -17.53 -25.19
N ARG A 36 -12.72 -17.20 -24.33
CA ARG A 36 -14.15 -17.51 -24.58
C ARG A 36 -14.79 -16.58 -25.61
N LEU A 37 -14.28 -15.35 -25.73
CA LEU A 37 -14.78 -14.34 -26.65
C LEU A 37 -13.99 -14.23 -27.96
N ASP A 38 -12.89 -14.98 -28.09
CA ASP A 38 -11.92 -14.85 -29.19
C ASP A 38 -11.31 -13.43 -29.29
N GLU A 39 -11.14 -12.77 -28.13
CA GLU A 39 -10.64 -11.40 -28.01
C GLU A 39 -9.26 -11.37 -27.32
N ALA A 40 -8.25 -12.00 -27.92
CA ALA A 40 -6.92 -12.04 -27.31
C ALA A 40 -6.33 -10.64 -27.05
N SER A 41 -5.64 -10.46 -25.92
CA SER A 41 -4.88 -9.25 -25.58
C SER A 41 -3.38 -9.50 -25.40
N ILE A 42 -2.62 -8.41 -25.22
CA ILE A 42 -1.23 -8.42 -24.75
C ILE A 42 -1.17 -7.73 -23.40
N ASP A 43 -0.47 -8.35 -22.44
CA ASP A 43 -0.18 -7.76 -21.14
C ASP A 43 1.21 -7.13 -21.10
N ILE A 44 1.31 -5.89 -20.64
CA ILE A 44 2.59 -5.21 -20.37
C ILE A 44 2.71 -4.97 -18.87
N TRP A 45 3.68 -5.62 -18.23
CA TRP A 45 4.00 -5.48 -16.80
C TRP A 45 5.19 -4.55 -16.58
N VAL A 46 4.95 -3.39 -16.01
CA VAL A 46 5.96 -2.42 -15.56
C VAL A 46 6.29 -2.69 -14.09
N SER A 47 7.42 -3.35 -13.84
CA SER A 47 7.95 -3.60 -12.48
C SER A 47 8.79 -2.41 -11.99
N ALA A 48 9.13 -2.39 -10.69
CA ALA A 48 10.00 -1.39 -10.09
C ALA A 48 11.37 -1.29 -10.82
N ASN A 49 12.12 -0.21 -10.58
CA ASN A 49 13.40 0.05 -11.26
C ASN A 49 14.57 -0.79 -10.71
N ASN A 50 14.32 -2.08 -10.42
CA ASN A 50 15.31 -3.03 -9.92
C ASN A 50 15.41 -4.24 -10.84
N LYS A 51 16.62 -4.63 -11.23
CA LYS A 51 16.82 -5.85 -12.02
C LYS A 51 16.38 -7.10 -11.26
N LEU A 52 16.75 -7.23 -9.98
CA LEU A 52 16.39 -8.38 -9.16
C LEU A 52 14.88 -8.54 -9.06
N LEU A 53 14.14 -7.45 -8.82
CA LEU A 53 12.67 -7.49 -8.75
C LEU A 53 12.06 -7.86 -10.11
N VAL A 54 12.60 -7.35 -11.22
CA VAL A 54 12.13 -7.74 -12.55
C VAL A 54 12.36 -9.23 -12.79
N HIS A 55 13.53 -9.78 -12.43
CA HIS A 55 13.83 -11.20 -12.57
C HIS A 55 12.96 -12.09 -11.67
N GLN A 56 12.77 -11.70 -10.40
CA GLN A 56 11.86 -12.39 -9.48
C GLN A 56 10.42 -12.37 -9.99
N THR A 57 9.95 -11.22 -10.47
CA THR A 57 8.61 -11.08 -11.06
C THR A 57 8.47 -11.92 -12.33
N THR A 58 9.49 -11.92 -13.19
CA THR A 58 9.52 -12.74 -14.41
C THR A 58 9.46 -14.22 -14.09
N SER A 59 10.22 -14.67 -13.09
CA SER A 59 10.24 -16.08 -12.67
C SER A 59 8.88 -16.53 -12.12
N ARG A 60 8.21 -15.66 -11.35
CA ARG A 60 6.84 -15.91 -10.84
C ARG A 60 5.82 -15.95 -11.99
N LEU A 61 5.79 -14.92 -12.83
CA LEU A 61 4.86 -14.86 -13.98
C LEU A 61 5.03 -16.04 -14.93
N LYS A 62 6.26 -16.48 -15.21
CA LYS A 62 6.53 -17.67 -16.02
C LYS A 62 5.94 -18.93 -15.39
N LYS A 63 6.23 -19.17 -14.11
CA LYS A 63 5.72 -20.34 -13.40
C LYS A 63 4.20 -20.41 -13.39
N ASP A 64 3.53 -19.27 -13.30
CA ASP A 64 2.11 -19.21 -13.00
C ASP A 64 1.21 -18.91 -14.21
N LEU A 65 1.72 -18.27 -15.25
CA LEU A 65 0.96 -17.85 -16.44
C LEU A 65 1.53 -18.41 -17.76
N GLY A 66 2.68 -19.07 -17.70
CA GLY A 66 3.26 -19.77 -18.85
C GLY A 66 2.32 -20.83 -19.41
N THR A 67 2.38 -21.05 -20.72
CA THR A 67 1.45 -21.91 -21.46
C THR A 67 1.99 -23.32 -21.70
N ALA A 68 3.23 -23.62 -21.31
CA ALA A 68 3.81 -24.96 -21.48
C ALA A 68 4.04 -25.69 -20.15
N GLU A 69 3.57 -26.94 -20.07
CA GLU A 69 4.15 -27.96 -19.19
C GLU A 69 5.55 -28.27 -19.74
N VAL A 70 6.58 -27.65 -19.19
CA VAL A 70 7.96 -27.97 -19.55
C VAL A 70 8.43 -29.16 -18.70
N ASP A 71 8.57 -30.32 -19.35
CA ASP A 71 9.47 -31.38 -18.90
C ASP A 71 10.86 -30.77 -18.64
N SER A 72 11.37 -30.97 -17.43
CA SER A 72 12.48 -30.23 -16.81
C SER A 72 13.86 -30.37 -17.47
N ASP A 73 13.99 -31.03 -18.63
CA ASP A 73 15.26 -31.64 -19.03
C ASP A 73 15.86 -31.11 -20.35
N ALA A 74 15.29 -30.05 -20.95
CA ALA A 74 15.89 -29.42 -22.13
C ALA A 74 16.79 -28.23 -21.75
N GLU A 75 18.07 -28.52 -21.46
CA GLU A 75 19.16 -27.54 -21.41
C GLU A 75 19.54 -27.12 -22.84
N GLU A 76 18.96 -26.04 -23.37
CA GLU A 76 19.46 -25.41 -24.59
C GLU A 76 20.63 -24.44 -24.28
N GLU A 77 21.81 -24.84 -24.73
CA GLU A 77 23.03 -24.03 -24.76
C GLU A 77 22.91 -22.88 -25.77
N GLY A 78 22.63 -21.66 -25.27
CA GLY A 78 22.78 -20.43 -26.03
C GLY A 78 22.68 -19.18 -25.17
N GLU A 79 23.69 -18.31 -25.18
CA GLU A 79 23.71 -17.03 -24.44
C GLU A 79 22.70 -16.03 -25.03
N SER A 80 21.51 -15.90 -24.44
CA SER A 80 20.63 -14.77 -24.75
C SER A 80 19.90 -14.25 -23.52
N ASN A 81 19.89 -12.93 -23.36
CA ASN A 81 19.22 -12.20 -22.27
C ASN A 81 17.92 -11.53 -22.74
N ALA A 82 17.44 -11.95 -23.92
CA ALA A 82 16.14 -11.71 -24.48
C ALA A 82 15.57 -13.10 -24.76
N VAL A 83 14.99 -13.71 -23.74
CA VAL A 83 14.42 -15.05 -23.85
C VAL A 83 12.92 -14.87 -23.98
N ILE A 84 12.40 -15.02 -25.21
CA ILE A 84 11.02 -15.43 -25.38
C ILE A 84 10.99 -16.87 -24.87
N LYS A 85 10.44 -17.08 -23.68
CA LYS A 85 10.15 -18.44 -23.20
C LYS A 85 8.64 -18.55 -23.14
N GLU A 86 8.11 -19.49 -23.91
CA GLU A 86 6.68 -19.75 -24.10
C GLU A 86 5.97 -18.57 -24.80
N ASP A 87 5.61 -17.50 -24.08
CA ASP A 87 4.99 -16.28 -24.64
C ASP A 87 5.41 -14.99 -23.90
N ILE A 88 6.40 -15.08 -23.01
CA ILE A 88 6.80 -13.98 -22.12
C ILE A 88 8.15 -13.40 -22.54
N PHE A 89 8.16 -12.09 -22.80
CA PHE A 89 9.33 -11.30 -23.13
C PHE A 89 9.70 -10.31 -22.01
N SER A 90 11.00 -10.04 -21.79
CA SER A 90 11.46 -9.12 -20.72
C SER A 90 12.49 -8.08 -21.21
N TRP A 91 12.23 -6.79 -20.99
CA TRP A 91 13.20 -5.69 -21.17
C TRP A 91 13.87 -5.29 -19.83
N THR A 92 15.02 -5.89 -19.52
CA THR A 92 15.89 -5.51 -18.38
C THR A 92 17.09 -4.67 -18.84
N SER A 93 17.73 -3.89 -17.95
CA SER A 93 18.91 -3.07 -18.29
C SER A 93 20.22 -3.90 -18.25
N GLY A 94 21.17 -3.62 -19.15
CA GLY A 94 22.57 -4.01 -18.98
C GLY A 94 23.11 -5.23 -19.72
N THR A 95 22.48 -5.70 -20.80
CA THR A 95 23.05 -6.77 -21.64
C THR A 95 22.92 -6.41 -23.12
N LYS A 96 23.95 -6.70 -23.93
CA LYS A 96 23.99 -6.38 -25.38
C LYS A 96 22.84 -7.04 -26.18
N ALA A 97 22.19 -8.06 -25.61
CA ALA A 97 20.99 -8.73 -26.13
C ALA A 97 19.64 -8.09 -25.73
N SER A 98 19.61 -7.13 -24.79
CA SER A 98 18.42 -6.30 -24.47
C SER A 98 18.07 -5.25 -25.54
N ASN A 99 18.54 -5.50 -26.76
CA ASN A 99 18.53 -4.61 -27.92
C ASN A 99 17.42 -4.94 -28.92
N ILE A 100 16.54 -5.93 -28.68
CA ILE A 100 15.37 -6.16 -29.54
C ILE A 100 14.62 -4.82 -29.65
N PRO A 101 14.65 -4.16 -30.82
CA PRO A 101 14.00 -2.88 -30.99
C PRO A 101 12.50 -3.05 -30.84
N ALA A 102 11.81 -1.99 -30.43
CA ALA A 102 10.35 -2.00 -30.36
C ALA A 102 9.70 -2.43 -31.69
N ASP A 103 10.36 -2.17 -32.83
CA ASP A 103 9.88 -2.57 -34.16
C ASP A 103 9.94 -4.08 -34.38
N THR A 104 10.99 -4.76 -33.92
CA THR A 104 11.08 -6.23 -34.01
C THR A 104 10.07 -6.87 -33.08
N LEU A 105 10.01 -6.41 -31.82
CA LEU A 105 9.03 -6.93 -30.86
C LEU A 105 7.58 -6.72 -31.31
N ALA A 106 7.30 -5.64 -32.05
CA ALA A 106 5.98 -5.41 -32.63
C ALA A 106 5.57 -6.52 -33.60
N TRP A 107 6.50 -7.07 -34.38
CA TRP A 107 6.23 -8.21 -35.26
C TRP A 107 5.99 -9.49 -34.45
N ASP A 108 6.80 -9.76 -33.43
CA ASP A 108 6.58 -10.91 -32.55
C ASP A 108 5.21 -10.86 -31.85
N CYS A 109 4.73 -9.66 -31.52
CA CYS A 109 3.37 -9.44 -30.99
C CYS A 109 2.28 -9.72 -32.05
N VAL A 110 2.50 -9.30 -33.30
CA VAL A 110 1.57 -9.53 -34.43
C VAL A 110 1.47 -11.02 -34.75
N ASP A 111 2.59 -11.72 -34.72
CA ASP A 111 2.70 -13.15 -35.03
C ASP A 111 2.28 -14.04 -33.85
N ASN A 112 1.78 -13.45 -32.76
CA ASN A 112 1.35 -14.14 -31.53
C ASN A 112 2.46 -14.91 -30.81
N VAL A 113 3.72 -14.56 -31.07
CA VAL A 113 4.89 -15.15 -30.39
C VAL A 113 5.02 -14.59 -28.98
N VAL A 114 4.60 -13.35 -28.74
CA VAL A 114 4.66 -12.69 -27.43
C VAL A 114 3.27 -12.28 -26.95
N GLY A 115 2.84 -12.84 -25.82
CA GLY A 115 1.60 -12.50 -25.13
C GLY A 115 1.80 -11.64 -23.87
N MET A 116 3.01 -11.61 -23.31
CA MET A 116 3.34 -10.81 -22.13
C MET A 116 4.70 -10.13 -22.25
N ILE A 117 4.76 -8.85 -21.88
CA ILE A 117 5.97 -8.02 -21.92
C ILE A 117 6.26 -7.49 -20.52
N ILE A 118 7.41 -7.81 -19.95
CA ILE A 118 7.84 -7.34 -18.63
C ILE A 118 8.93 -6.29 -18.80
N VAL A 119 8.80 -5.14 -18.15
CA VAL A 119 9.78 -4.05 -18.24
C VAL A 119 10.09 -3.48 -16.86
N CYS A 120 11.27 -2.88 -16.69
CA CYS A 120 11.52 -2.04 -15.52
C CYS A 120 10.92 -0.62 -15.70
N ALA A 121 10.52 -0.01 -14.59
CA ALA A 121 10.06 1.38 -14.50
C ALA A 121 11.22 2.37 -14.70
N HIS A 122 11.77 2.38 -15.90
CA HIS A 122 12.87 3.26 -16.31
C HIS A 122 12.44 4.09 -17.52
N LYS A 123 12.84 5.37 -17.57
CA LYS A 123 12.43 6.31 -18.62
C LYS A 123 12.55 5.71 -20.04
N ARG A 124 13.75 5.21 -20.37
CA ARG A 124 14.02 4.60 -21.70
C ARG A 124 13.13 3.39 -22.00
N ARG A 125 12.72 2.60 -21.00
CA ARG A 125 11.87 1.41 -21.21
C ARG A 125 10.41 1.79 -21.41
N LEU A 126 9.95 2.80 -20.69
CA LEU A 126 8.63 3.37 -20.92
C LEU A 126 8.54 4.02 -22.32
N ASP A 127 9.61 4.70 -22.77
CA ASP A 127 9.71 5.20 -24.15
C ASP A 127 9.62 4.06 -25.19
N TYR A 128 10.11 2.85 -24.86
CA TYR A 128 10.02 1.69 -25.74
C TYR A 128 8.61 1.14 -25.83
N ILE A 129 7.88 1.11 -24.72
CA ILE A 129 6.45 0.75 -24.72
C ILE A 129 5.67 1.73 -25.62
N GLU A 130 5.92 3.03 -25.49
CA GLU A 130 5.22 4.02 -26.32
C GLU A 130 5.49 3.81 -27.82
N ARG A 131 6.75 3.55 -28.20
CA ARG A 131 7.11 3.23 -29.58
C ARG A 131 6.45 1.94 -30.07
N LEU A 132 6.45 0.90 -29.25
CA LEU A 132 5.80 -0.38 -29.55
C LEU A 132 4.31 -0.18 -29.82
N VAL A 133 3.59 0.52 -28.93
CA VAL A 133 2.15 0.77 -29.10
C VAL A 133 1.86 1.60 -30.34
N LYS A 134 2.65 2.66 -30.60
CA LYS A 134 2.52 3.46 -31.84
C LYS A 134 2.74 2.60 -33.09
N ARG A 135 3.70 1.67 -33.05
CA ARG A 135 3.99 0.76 -34.16
C ARG A 135 2.87 -0.25 -34.40
N LEU A 136 2.38 -0.90 -33.35
CA LEU A 136 1.23 -1.81 -33.40
C LEU A 136 -0.01 -1.08 -33.94
N GLN A 137 -0.25 0.16 -33.52
CA GLN A 137 -1.37 0.96 -33.99
C GLN A 137 -1.27 1.28 -35.48
N LYS A 138 -0.07 1.63 -35.97
CA LYS A 138 0.19 1.87 -37.39
C LYS A 138 -0.11 0.64 -38.25
N HIS A 139 0.15 -0.55 -37.72
CA HIS A 139 -0.09 -1.84 -38.39
C HIS A 139 -1.49 -2.41 -38.16
N LYS A 140 -2.42 -1.63 -37.62
CA LYS A 140 -3.81 -2.05 -37.34
C LYS A 140 -3.86 -3.34 -36.52
N PHE A 141 -2.97 -3.45 -35.52
CA PHE A 141 -2.91 -4.61 -34.64
C PHE A 141 -4.31 -4.93 -34.07
N PRO A 142 -4.82 -6.17 -34.26
CA PRO A 142 -6.22 -6.48 -33.98
C PRO A 142 -6.53 -6.61 -32.48
N LYS A 143 -5.50 -6.83 -31.65
CA LYS A 143 -5.65 -7.08 -30.22
C LYS A 143 -5.59 -5.81 -29.38
N LYS A 144 -6.06 -5.94 -28.13
CA LYS A 144 -5.95 -4.91 -27.10
C LYS A 144 -4.71 -5.08 -26.23
N ILE A 145 -4.31 -4.00 -25.55
CA ILE A 145 -3.15 -3.96 -24.65
C ILE A 145 -3.63 -3.61 -23.25
N ASN A 146 -3.29 -4.45 -22.28
CA ASN A 146 -3.48 -4.20 -20.85
C ASN A 146 -2.13 -3.84 -20.23
N ILE A 147 -2.06 -2.74 -19.48
CA ILE A 147 -0.82 -2.29 -18.83
C ILE A 147 -0.96 -2.42 -17.33
N TRP A 148 0.03 -3.03 -16.69
CA TRP A 148 0.11 -3.22 -15.25
C TRP A 148 1.32 -2.46 -14.73
N ILE A 149 1.14 -1.61 -13.73
CA ILE A 149 2.24 -0.83 -13.15
C ILE A 149 2.36 -1.21 -11.68
N ASP A 150 3.41 -1.96 -11.35
CA ASP A 150 3.71 -2.35 -9.97
C ASP A 150 4.43 -1.23 -9.21
N GLU A 151 4.16 -1.16 -7.90
CA GLU A 151 4.58 -0.08 -7.01
C GLU A 151 4.35 1.31 -7.65
N ALA A 152 3.15 1.49 -8.23
CA ALA A 152 2.81 2.61 -9.11
C ALA A 152 3.02 3.99 -8.47
N ASP A 153 2.85 4.12 -7.16
CA ASP A 153 3.06 5.38 -6.47
C ASP A 153 4.54 5.80 -6.41
N TYR A 154 5.46 4.83 -6.35
CA TYR A 154 6.89 5.09 -6.39
C TYR A 154 7.33 5.57 -7.78
N SER A 155 6.79 4.94 -8.83
CA SER A 155 7.10 5.28 -10.23
C SER A 155 6.17 6.35 -10.83
N CYS A 156 5.29 6.97 -10.03
CA CYS A 156 4.23 7.89 -10.47
C CYS A 156 4.73 8.97 -11.44
N ARG A 157 5.82 9.65 -11.09
CA ARG A 157 6.40 10.74 -11.89
C ARG A 157 6.96 10.27 -13.23
N LEU A 158 7.31 8.98 -13.36
CA LEU A 158 7.83 8.41 -14.60
C LEU A 158 6.66 8.06 -15.53
N TRP A 159 5.76 7.19 -15.11
CA TRP A 159 4.68 6.72 -16.00
C TRP A 159 3.64 7.79 -16.32
N MET A 160 3.47 8.80 -15.48
CA MET A 160 2.60 9.94 -15.78
C MET A 160 3.03 10.76 -17.00
N LYS A 161 4.27 10.65 -17.45
CA LYS A 161 4.74 11.34 -18.67
C LYS A 161 4.19 10.70 -19.94
N PHE A 162 3.64 9.50 -19.85
CA PHE A 162 3.13 8.71 -20.97
C PHE A 162 1.60 8.81 -21.06
N LYS A 163 1.05 10.02 -20.91
CA LYS A 163 -0.42 10.24 -20.97
C LYS A 163 -1.01 9.82 -22.31
N ASP A 164 -0.25 10.02 -23.38
CA ASP A 164 -0.63 9.64 -24.74
C ASP A 164 -0.81 8.11 -24.89
N LEU A 165 -0.09 7.33 -24.07
CA LEU A 165 -0.25 5.88 -24.04
C LEU A 165 -1.64 5.50 -23.54
N ALA A 166 -2.13 6.13 -22.48
CA ALA A 166 -3.49 5.93 -21.98
C ALA A 166 -4.55 6.37 -23.00
N ALA A 167 -4.25 7.38 -23.81
CA ALA A 167 -5.14 7.84 -24.87
C ALA A 167 -5.21 6.89 -26.08
N SER A 168 -4.22 6.00 -26.27
CA SER A 168 -4.18 5.10 -27.43
C SER A 168 -5.41 4.18 -27.49
N PRO A 169 -6.05 4.00 -28.65
CA PRO A 169 -7.20 3.09 -28.82
C PRO A 169 -6.83 1.61 -28.67
N LEU A 170 -5.54 1.25 -28.77
CA LEU A 170 -5.06 -0.11 -28.52
C LEU A 170 -5.00 -0.43 -27.03
N VAL A 171 -4.69 0.57 -26.19
CA VAL A 171 -4.67 0.38 -24.75
C VAL A 171 -6.10 0.27 -24.25
N ASN A 172 -6.45 -0.90 -23.73
CA ASN A 172 -7.74 -1.18 -23.12
C ASN A 172 -7.77 -0.59 -21.70
N GLU A 173 -6.78 -0.96 -20.88
CA GLU A 173 -6.77 -0.59 -19.47
C GLU A 173 -5.36 -0.44 -18.91
N ILE A 174 -5.21 0.46 -17.93
CA ILE A 174 -3.99 0.64 -17.13
C ILE A 174 -4.33 0.38 -15.66
N THR A 175 -3.77 -0.69 -15.12
CA THR A 175 -3.93 -1.09 -13.72
C THR A 175 -2.73 -0.69 -12.90
N LEU A 176 -2.94 0.25 -11.98
CA LEU A 176 -1.96 0.69 -11.00
C LEU A 176 -2.00 -0.26 -9.80
N VAL A 177 -0.88 -0.89 -9.44
CA VAL A 177 -0.77 -1.81 -8.31
C VAL A 177 0.11 -1.18 -7.24
N SER A 178 -0.42 -0.96 -6.03
CA SER A 178 0.38 -0.49 -4.88
C SER A 178 -0.35 -0.72 -3.55
N ALA A 179 0.39 -0.57 -2.45
CA ALA A 179 -0.18 -0.46 -1.10
C ALA A 179 -0.45 0.99 -0.68
N THR A 180 0.20 1.95 -1.34
CA THR A 180 0.16 3.37 -0.97
C THR A 180 -0.21 4.17 -2.21
N PHE A 181 -1.25 5.01 -2.14
CA PHE A 181 -1.77 5.72 -3.31
C PHE A 181 -1.82 7.24 -3.14
N GLY A 182 -1.36 7.77 -2.00
CA GLY A 182 -1.44 9.19 -1.71
C GLY A 182 -0.81 10.09 -2.79
N GLU A 183 0.34 9.71 -3.35
CA GLU A 183 0.97 10.47 -4.44
C GLU A 183 0.17 10.39 -5.74
N VAL A 184 -0.35 9.21 -6.09
CA VAL A 184 -1.16 9.01 -7.31
C VAL A 184 -2.41 9.89 -7.27
N PHE A 185 -3.10 9.95 -6.14
CA PHE A 185 -4.34 10.73 -6.01
C PHE A 185 -4.12 12.25 -5.99
N LYS A 186 -2.89 12.74 -5.80
CA LYS A 186 -2.57 14.16 -6.03
C LYS A 186 -2.70 14.54 -7.51
N HIS A 187 -2.48 13.58 -8.40
CA HIS A 187 -2.51 13.77 -9.85
C HIS A 187 -3.82 13.30 -10.47
N PHE A 188 -4.47 12.31 -9.86
CA PHE A 188 -5.74 11.74 -10.28
C PHE A 188 -6.73 11.79 -9.11
N PRO A 189 -7.52 12.88 -8.97
CA PRO A 189 -8.38 13.09 -7.81
C PRO A 189 -9.41 11.98 -7.57
N SER A 190 -9.77 11.27 -8.63
CA SER A 190 -10.64 10.09 -8.60
C SER A 190 -10.11 8.98 -9.52
N LEU A 191 -10.25 7.73 -9.07
CA LEU A 191 -9.81 6.53 -9.79
C LEU A 191 -10.74 5.35 -9.49
N LYS A 192 -10.97 4.47 -10.48
CA LYS A 192 -11.68 3.22 -10.26
C LYS A 192 -10.83 2.27 -9.42
N VAL A 193 -11.38 1.71 -8.34
CA VAL A 193 -10.70 0.66 -7.55
C VAL A 193 -11.27 -0.71 -7.91
N ILE A 194 -10.37 -1.69 -8.05
CA ILE A 194 -10.77 -3.09 -8.22
C ILE A 194 -11.39 -3.59 -6.89
N PRO A 195 -12.67 -3.99 -6.89
CA PRO A 195 -13.37 -4.36 -5.68
C PRO A 195 -12.92 -5.72 -5.14
N TYR A 196 -12.63 -5.78 -3.84
CA TYR A 196 -12.32 -7.03 -3.14
C TYR A 196 -13.05 -7.10 -1.81
N LYS A 197 -13.86 -8.15 -1.62
CA LYS A 197 -14.47 -8.46 -0.33
C LYS A 197 -13.41 -8.72 0.75
N GLU A 198 -12.41 -9.53 0.42
CA GLU A 198 -11.28 -9.86 1.28
C GLU A 198 -9.98 -9.31 0.68
N THR A 199 -9.41 -8.30 1.33
CA THR A 199 -8.22 -7.60 0.83
C THR A 199 -6.91 -8.32 1.15
N SER A 200 -6.90 -9.21 2.14
CA SER A 200 -5.74 -10.03 2.50
C SER A 200 -6.13 -11.44 2.92
N LEU A 201 -5.16 -12.36 2.93
CA LEU A 201 -5.34 -13.73 3.39
C LEU A 201 -5.48 -13.78 4.92
N LYS A 202 -6.08 -14.86 5.46
CA LYS A 202 -6.18 -15.08 6.92
C LYS A 202 -4.81 -15.15 7.63
N ILE A 203 -3.75 -15.46 6.88
CA ILE A 203 -2.37 -15.49 7.38
C ILE A 203 -1.70 -14.10 7.43
N TYR A 204 -2.36 -13.07 6.93
CA TYR A 204 -1.84 -11.71 6.95
C TYR A 204 -1.89 -11.14 8.38
N ARG A 205 -0.74 -10.71 8.88
CA ARG A 205 -0.59 -10.01 10.16
C ARG A 205 -0.52 -8.51 9.93
N ARG A 206 -1.35 -7.77 10.64
CA ARG A 206 -1.45 -6.32 10.63
C ARG A 206 -0.55 -5.69 11.69
N LEU A 207 -0.35 -4.38 11.62
CA LEU A 207 0.30 -3.61 12.68
C LEU A 207 -0.40 -3.84 14.04
N ILE A 208 -1.74 -3.88 14.05
CA ILE A 208 -2.53 -4.09 15.27
C ILE A 208 -2.29 -5.46 15.94
N HIS A 209 -1.68 -6.41 15.24
CA HIS A 209 -1.31 -7.70 15.81
C HIS A 209 0.10 -7.68 16.43
N CYS A 210 0.90 -6.65 16.16
CA CYS A 210 2.23 -6.48 16.72
C CYS A 210 2.17 -5.89 18.14
N LYS A 211 3.21 -6.14 18.94
CA LYS A 211 3.36 -5.46 20.23
C LYS A 211 4.01 -4.10 19.97
N LEU A 212 3.28 -3.02 20.18
CA LEU A 212 3.77 -1.66 19.95
C LEU A 212 4.29 -1.06 21.26
N ILE A 213 5.52 -0.55 21.25
CA ILE A 213 6.14 0.13 22.38
C ILE A 213 6.46 1.55 21.93
N GLU A 214 5.77 2.51 22.53
CA GLU A 214 5.99 3.93 22.28
C GLU A 214 7.23 4.41 23.02
N GLU A 215 8.21 4.88 22.26
CA GLU A 215 9.44 5.51 22.77
C GLU A 215 9.49 6.97 22.34
N GLY A 216 10.30 7.77 23.07
CA GLY A 216 10.31 9.24 23.01
C GLY A 216 10.39 9.83 21.60
N THR A 217 10.18 11.15 21.48
CA THR A 217 10.06 11.80 20.17
C THR A 217 11.33 11.54 19.34
N GLY A 218 11.21 10.76 18.26
CA GLY A 218 12.31 10.39 17.34
C GLY A 218 12.86 11.57 16.52
N ARG A 219 13.07 12.72 17.16
CA ARG A 219 13.65 13.94 16.60
C ARG A 219 15.18 13.90 16.58
N GLU A 220 15.77 12.98 17.33
CA GLU A 220 17.21 12.74 17.34
C GLU A 220 17.66 12.06 16.04
N ALA A 221 18.97 12.03 15.81
CA ALA A 221 19.54 11.20 14.76
C ALA A 221 19.20 9.71 14.98
N ALA A 222 19.08 8.95 13.90
CA ALA A 222 18.54 7.59 13.96
C ALA A 222 19.41 6.66 14.82
N ASP A 223 20.75 6.80 14.78
CA ASP A 223 21.69 6.10 15.63
C ASP A 223 21.46 6.41 17.13
N LYS A 224 21.22 7.68 17.48
CA LYS A 224 20.95 8.10 18.87
C LYS A 224 19.65 7.54 19.41
N TYR A 225 18.61 7.56 18.58
CA TYR A 225 17.34 6.93 18.91
C TYR A 225 17.51 5.42 19.16
N VAL A 226 18.21 4.71 18.26
CA VAL A 226 18.51 3.28 18.40
C VAL A 226 19.30 3.01 19.68
N GLU A 227 20.33 3.82 19.96
CA GLU A 227 21.13 3.70 21.18
C GLU A 227 20.29 3.87 22.44
N ALA A 228 19.41 4.88 22.49
CA ALA A 228 18.54 5.13 23.63
C ALA A 228 17.59 3.94 23.89
N VAL A 229 16.98 3.37 22.84
CA VAL A 229 16.11 2.20 22.96
C VAL A 229 16.90 0.98 23.46
N LEU A 230 18.06 0.69 22.88
CA LEU A 230 18.88 -0.46 23.31
C LEU A 230 19.43 -0.31 24.73
N LYS A 231 19.72 0.92 25.19
CA LYS A 231 20.11 1.19 26.57
C LYS A 231 18.96 0.93 27.55
N LYS A 232 17.73 1.30 27.17
CA LYS A 232 16.53 1.07 27.99
C LYS A 232 16.11 -0.40 28.01
N TYR A 233 16.33 -1.13 26.91
CA TYR A 233 15.95 -2.54 26.75
C TYR A 233 17.16 -3.42 26.40
N PRO A 234 18.07 -3.67 27.36
CA PRO A 234 19.32 -4.39 27.09
C PRO A 234 19.11 -5.83 26.59
N ALA A 235 17.99 -6.47 26.94
CA ALA A 235 17.63 -7.81 26.47
C ALA A 235 17.51 -7.93 24.94
N LEU A 236 17.30 -6.81 24.22
CA LEU A 236 17.25 -6.78 22.77
C LEU A 236 18.61 -7.12 22.12
N SER A 237 19.71 -6.97 22.86
CA SER A 237 21.06 -7.27 22.38
C SER A 237 21.50 -8.70 22.68
N THR A 238 20.57 -9.63 22.92
CA THR A 238 20.91 -11.02 23.25
C THR A 238 21.19 -11.85 21.99
N PRO A 239 22.19 -12.75 22.02
CA PRO A 239 22.42 -13.69 20.92
C PRO A 239 21.17 -14.43 20.49
N GLY A 240 20.99 -14.60 19.18
CA GLY A 240 19.83 -15.26 18.58
C GLY A 240 18.68 -14.31 18.27
N MET A 241 18.66 -13.10 18.83
CA MET A 241 17.67 -12.07 18.48
C MET A 241 17.88 -11.56 17.05
N ARG A 242 16.78 -11.32 16.34
CA ARG A 242 16.75 -10.83 14.96
C ARG A 242 15.97 -9.54 14.90
N ALA A 243 16.62 -8.46 14.49
CA ALA A 243 16.10 -7.11 14.54
C ALA A 243 16.00 -6.49 13.14
N PHE A 244 14.93 -5.73 12.92
CA PHE A 244 14.87 -4.77 11.81
C PHE A 244 15.10 -3.36 12.35
N ILE A 245 16.21 -2.74 11.96
CA ILE A 245 16.62 -1.42 12.46
C ILE A 245 16.95 -0.54 11.25
N PRO A 246 15.94 -0.03 10.53
CA PRO A 246 16.18 0.81 9.37
C PRO A 246 16.81 2.14 9.80
N GLY A 247 17.74 2.66 8.98
CA GLY A 247 18.20 4.04 9.10
C GLY A 247 17.23 5.03 8.46
N ASN A 248 17.71 6.24 8.21
CA ASN A 248 17.00 7.25 7.42
C ASN A 248 17.25 7.04 5.91
N ILE A 249 16.67 7.89 5.06
CA ILE A 249 16.83 7.82 3.59
C ILE A 249 18.28 7.92 3.09
N ASN A 250 19.17 8.48 3.90
CA ASN A 250 20.57 8.70 3.54
C ASN A 250 21.42 7.46 3.86
N THR A 251 22.31 7.10 2.94
CA THR A 251 23.24 5.97 3.08
C THR A 251 24.10 6.04 4.35
N ILE A 252 24.58 7.23 4.71
CA ILE A 252 25.37 7.48 5.92
C ILE A 252 24.65 7.01 7.19
N SER A 253 23.32 7.20 7.26
CA SER A 253 22.54 6.76 8.43
C SER A 253 22.54 5.23 8.60
N HIS A 254 22.73 4.46 7.54
CA HIS A 254 22.83 3.00 7.60
C HIS A 254 24.19 2.57 8.15
N GLU A 255 25.25 3.26 7.73
CA GLU A 255 26.61 3.05 8.21
C GLU A 255 26.72 3.41 9.70
N ASP A 256 26.21 4.57 10.11
CA ASP A 256 26.22 5.01 11.52
C ASP A 256 25.53 4.00 12.45
N ILE A 257 24.35 3.51 12.03
CA ILE A 257 23.63 2.47 12.77
C ILE A 257 24.43 1.16 12.77
N SER A 258 25.03 0.79 11.64
CA SER A 258 25.85 -0.42 11.58
C SER A 258 27.02 -0.36 12.55
N GLU A 259 27.77 0.74 12.56
CA GLU A 259 28.91 0.91 13.46
C GLU A 259 28.49 0.88 14.93
N LEU A 260 27.39 1.57 15.27
CA LEU A 260 26.81 1.56 16.61
C LEU A 260 26.48 0.13 17.06
N LEU A 261 25.80 -0.64 16.19
CA LEU A 261 25.35 -1.99 16.51
C LEU A 261 26.52 -2.98 16.62
N ILE A 262 27.53 -2.86 15.74
CA ILE A 262 28.76 -3.67 15.84
C ILE A 262 29.47 -3.42 17.17
N LYS A 263 29.58 -2.15 17.62
CA LYS A 263 30.13 -1.80 18.93
C LYS A 263 29.34 -2.41 20.10
N LYS A 264 28.05 -2.67 19.91
CA LYS A 264 27.17 -3.35 20.87
C LYS A 264 27.14 -4.87 20.72
N GLY A 265 27.99 -5.44 19.86
CA GLY A 265 28.14 -6.88 19.69
C GLY A 265 27.17 -7.52 18.69
N PHE A 266 26.53 -6.73 17.82
CA PHE A 266 25.65 -7.25 16.76
C PHE A 266 26.43 -7.72 15.55
N ALA A 267 25.93 -8.78 14.92
CA ALA A 267 26.13 -8.96 13.48
C ALA A 267 25.15 -8.03 12.75
N VAL A 268 25.63 -7.34 11.72
CA VAL A 268 24.82 -6.34 11.00
C VAL A 268 24.82 -6.61 9.52
N LEU A 269 23.64 -6.77 8.94
CA LEU A 269 23.43 -6.89 7.51
C LEU A 269 23.08 -5.50 6.96
N VAL A 270 23.96 -4.96 6.10
CA VAL A 270 23.83 -3.63 5.49
C VAL A 270 23.40 -3.79 4.03
N LEU A 271 22.24 -3.25 3.64
CA LEU A 271 21.69 -3.43 2.28
C LEU A 271 21.79 -2.21 1.36
N ASN A 272 21.75 -1.00 1.95
CA ASN A 272 21.84 0.25 1.20
C ASN A 272 22.92 1.18 1.75
N GLY A 273 23.94 0.59 2.38
CA GLY A 273 25.12 1.32 2.75
C GLY A 273 25.96 1.67 1.52
N GLU A 274 27.13 2.26 1.77
CA GLU A 274 28.21 2.25 0.79
C GLU A 274 28.58 0.81 0.42
N HIS A 275 28.46 -0.08 1.41
CA HIS A 275 28.68 -1.51 1.29
C HIS A 275 27.36 -2.30 1.33
N LYS A 276 27.35 -3.45 0.67
CA LYS A 276 26.27 -4.44 0.72
C LYS A 276 26.83 -5.73 1.27
N GLU A 277 26.81 -5.89 2.59
CA GLU A 277 27.53 -6.96 3.27
C GLU A 277 26.95 -7.31 4.64
N ILE A 278 27.36 -8.45 5.18
CA ILE A 278 27.18 -8.79 6.60
C ILE A 278 28.48 -8.49 7.32
N ARG A 279 28.42 -7.62 8.31
CA ARG A 279 29.52 -7.28 9.21
C ARG A 279 29.38 -8.00 10.54
N PHE A 280 30.50 -8.34 11.14
CA PHE A 280 30.55 -9.09 12.39
C PHE A 280 31.20 -8.28 13.51
N PRO A 281 30.80 -8.51 14.77
CA PRO A 281 31.58 -8.02 15.89
C PRO A 281 32.87 -8.86 15.98
N LYS A 282 33.99 -8.22 16.36
CA LYS A 282 35.31 -8.87 16.59
C LYS A 282 36.14 -9.23 15.35
N GLY A 283 36.03 -8.46 14.26
CA GLY A 283 37.03 -8.48 13.18
C GLY A 283 37.04 -9.71 12.27
N LYS A 284 35.94 -10.49 12.22
CA LYS A 284 35.74 -11.42 11.10
C LYS A 284 35.53 -10.63 9.81
N GLU A 285 36.04 -11.16 8.70
CA GLU A 285 35.85 -10.57 7.38
C GLU A 285 34.36 -10.42 7.03
N PRO A 286 33.95 -9.26 6.47
CA PRO A 286 32.58 -9.07 6.00
C PRO A 286 32.20 -10.07 4.91
N VAL A 287 30.93 -10.48 4.88
CA VAL A 287 30.37 -11.32 3.82
C VAL A 287 29.71 -10.43 2.78
N ASP A 288 30.27 -10.40 1.57
CA ASP A 288 29.69 -9.64 0.45
C ASP A 288 28.32 -10.19 0.04
N LEU A 289 27.31 -9.32 0.00
CA LEU A 289 25.94 -9.65 -0.39
C LEU A 289 25.65 -9.40 -1.87
N ARG A 290 26.55 -8.73 -2.61
CA ARG A 290 26.35 -8.45 -4.04
C ARG A 290 26.07 -9.69 -4.88
N PRO A 291 26.71 -10.86 -4.66
CA PRO A 291 26.39 -12.09 -5.41
C PRO A 291 24.95 -12.56 -5.26
N TYR A 292 24.31 -12.23 -4.14
CA TYR A 292 22.94 -12.65 -3.83
C TYR A 292 21.88 -11.59 -4.20
N LEU A 293 22.31 -10.36 -4.45
CA LEU A 293 21.44 -9.21 -4.74
C LEU A 293 21.53 -8.73 -6.19
N THR A 294 22.55 -9.19 -6.91
CA THR A 294 22.83 -8.78 -8.29
C THR A 294 22.65 -9.95 -9.22
N VAL A 295 21.84 -9.75 -10.25
CA VAL A 295 21.73 -10.72 -11.35
C VAL A 295 22.98 -10.55 -12.22
N THR A 296 23.95 -11.44 -12.05
CA THR A 296 25.15 -11.53 -12.89
C THR A 296 24.88 -12.37 -14.13
N ASP A 297 24.19 -13.50 -13.95
CA ASP A 297 23.69 -14.38 -15.01
C ASP A 297 22.15 -14.43 -14.98
N PRO A 298 21.47 -13.93 -16.03
CA PRO A 298 20.02 -14.05 -16.17
C PRO A 298 19.47 -15.47 -16.26
N LYS A 299 20.29 -16.48 -16.58
CA LYS A 299 19.88 -17.90 -16.58
C LYS A 299 19.86 -18.51 -15.19
N ALA A 300 20.74 -18.04 -14.31
CA ALA A 300 20.84 -18.45 -12.93
C ALA A 300 20.63 -17.23 -11.99
N PRO A 301 19.43 -16.62 -11.99
CA PRO A 301 19.17 -15.50 -11.10
C PRO A 301 19.29 -15.98 -9.64
N PRO A 302 19.78 -15.13 -8.73
CA PRO A 302 19.84 -15.48 -7.32
C PRO A 302 18.45 -15.78 -6.78
N ALA A 303 18.38 -16.70 -5.81
CA ALA A 303 17.16 -17.05 -5.12
C ALA A 303 16.49 -15.83 -4.47
N GLU A 304 15.20 -15.96 -4.11
CA GLU A 304 14.50 -14.93 -3.36
C GLU A 304 15.25 -14.60 -2.06
N PHE A 305 15.44 -13.31 -1.80
CA PHE A 305 16.36 -12.87 -0.75
C PHE A 305 15.97 -13.35 0.66
N ASN A 306 14.69 -13.58 0.96
CA ASN A 306 14.25 -14.18 2.23
C ASN A 306 14.83 -15.58 2.45
N LYS A 307 14.88 -16.42 1.41
CA LYS A 307 15.47 -17.77 1.49
C LYS A 307 16.97 -17.68 1.68
N THR A 308 17.63 -16.88 0.84
CA THR A 308 19.07 -16.63 0.95
C THR A 308 19.47 -16.08 2.31
N LEU A 309 18.67 -15.18 2.88
CA LEU A 309 18.90 -14.64 4.22
C LEU A 309 18.82 -15.73 5.31
N ALA A 310 17.84 -16.63 5.22
CA ALA A 310 17.71 -17.75 6.16
C ALA A 310 18.88 -18.73 6.04
N GLU A 311 19.36 -19.01 4.83
CA GLU A 311 20.54 -19.84 4.59
C GLU A 311 21.83 -19.18 5.12
N LEU A 312 22.03 -17.88 4.84
CA LEU A 312 23.17 -17.12 5.36
C LEU A 312 23.16 -17.06 6.90
N TYR A 313 21.98 -17.01 7.51
CA TYR A 313 21.82 -17.05 8.96
C TYR A 313 22.41 -18.33 9.57
N VAL A 314 22.12 -19.48 8.95
CA VAL A 314 22.67 -20.78 9.37
C VAL A 314 24.15 -20.90 9.00
N LYS A 315 24.49 -20.65 7.74
CA LYS A 315 25.85 -20.82 7.18
C LYS A 315 26.92 -20.03 7.93
N HIS A 316 26.60 -18.82 8.37
CA HIS A 316 27.53 -17.95 9.10
C HIS A 316 27.31 -17.96 10.62
N GLU A 317 26.51 -18.91 11.12
CA GLU A 317 26.19 -19.09 12.54
C GLU A 317 25.74 -17.78 13.22
N LEU A 318 24.90 -17.00 12.52
CA LEU A 318 24.52 -15.65 12.96
C LEU A 318 23.73 -15.66 14.28
N ALA A 319 23.16 -16.80 14.66
CA ALA A 319 22.52 -17.01 15.97
C ALA A 319 23.47 -16.80 17.17
N LYS A 320 24.79 -16.85 16.97
CA LYS A 320 25.78 -16.54 18.03
C LYS A 320 25.82 -15.04 18.39
N PHE A 321 25.14 -14.20 17.62
CA PHE A 321 25.06 -12.75 17.82
C PHE A 321 23.58 -12.31 17.82
N PRO A 322 23.25 -11.14 18.42
CA PRO A 322 22.08 -10.43 17.98
C PRO A 322 22.32 -9.97 16.53
N LEU A 323 21.40 -10.27 15.63
CA LEU A 323 21.46 -9.87 14.23
C LEU A 323 20.56 -8.66 14.01
N ALA A 324 21.07 -7.64 13.35
CA ALA A 324 20.27 -6.53 12.86
C ALA A 324 20.38 -6.37 11.35
N ILE A 325 19.27 -6.04 10.71
CA ILE A 325 19.24 -5.61 9.32
C ILE A 325 19.06 -4.09 9.30
N THR A 326 20.02 -3.38 8.71
CA THR A 326 19.97 -1.92 8.51
C THR A 326 19.85 -1.56 7.03
N GLY A 327 19.01 -0.55 6.79
CA GLY A 327 18.66 -0.04 5.47
C GLY A 327 17.22 0.50 5.45
N PHE A 328 17.02 1.70 4.91
CA PHE A 328 15.71 2.36 4.83
C PHE A 328 15.02 2.03 3.52
N LEU A 329 15.73 2.28 2.42
CA LEU A 329 15.34 1.89 1.06
C LEU A 329 15.65 0.42 0.79
N CYS A 330 15.59 -0.44 1.82
CA CYS A 330 16.11 -1.81 1.86
C CYS A 330 15.79 -2.55 0.56
N VAL A 331 16.75 -2.58 -0.36
CA VAL A 331 16.66 -3.09 -1.74
C VAL A 331 15.29 -2.87 -2.38
N GLU A 332 14.86 -1.62 -2.53
CA GLU A 332 13.61 -1.25 -3.22
C GLU A 332 12.31 -1.88 -2.61
N ARG A 333 11.16 -1.32 -2.97
CA ARG A 333 9.87 -1.88 -2.53
C ARG A 333 9.69 -3.27 -3.15
N GLY A 334 9.22 -4.25 -2.39
CA GLY A 334 8.95 -5.60 -2.91
C GLY A 334 9.81 -6.75 -2.35
N ILE A 335 10.96 -6.49 -1.70
CA ILE A 335 11.74 -7.58 -1.06
C ILE A 335 11.16 -8.04 0.27
N THR A 336 10.85 -9.33 0.37
CA THR A 336 10.48 -9.96 1.64
C THR A 336 11.75 -10.44 2.34
N PHE A 337 11.87 -10.19 3.65
CA PHE A 337 12.98 -10.73 4.47
C PHE A 337 12.59 -11.99 5.22
N GLN A 338 11.30 -12.09 5.59
CA GLN A 338 10.82 -13.17 6.42
C GLN A 338 10.59 -14.43 5.59
N SER A 339 11.07 -15.56 6.10
CA SER A 339 11.03 -16.86 5.42
C SER A 339 10.42 -17.91 6.33
N ALA A 340 9.58 -18.76 5.74
CA ALA A 340 9.10 -19.96 6.41
C ALA A 340 10.24 -20.97 6.61
N PRO A 341 10.12 -21.93 7.55
CA PRO A 341 11.03 -23.06 7.60
C PRO A 341 11.07 -23.82 6.27
N ALA A 342 12.25 -24.29 5.88
CA ALA A 342 12.48 -25.09 4.68
C ALA A 342 13.70 -26.01 4.89
N GLU A 343 13.99 -26.88 3.92
CA GLU A 343 15.18 -27.71 3.98
C GLU A 343 16.44 -26.85 4.13
N GLY A 344 17.25 -27.13 5.16
CA GLY A 344 18.49 -26.38 5.45
C GLY A 344 18.34 -25.16 6.36
N HIS A 345 17.13 -24.73 6.74
CA HIS A 345 16.95 -23.64 7.72
C HIS A 345 15.60 -23.66 8.46
N ASP A 346 15.58 -23.22 9.73
CA ASP A 346 14.36 -23.12 10.54
C ASP A 346 13.50 -21.87 10.24
N GLY A 347 13.80 -21.19 9.13
CA GLY A 347 13.15 -19.95 8.70
C GLY A 347 13.79 -18.71 9.31
N PHE A 348 13.26 -17.54 8.92
CA PHE A 348 13.77 -16.25 9.37
C PHE A 348 12.60 -15.32 9.69
N LEU A 349 12.52 -14.87 10.94
CA LEU A 349 11.47 -14.00 11.44
C LEU A 349 12.09 -12.93 12.32
N PHE A 350 11.60 -11.70 12.22
CA PHE A 350 12.05 -10.65 13.13
C PHE A 350 11.42 -10.83 14.51
N ASP A 351 12.23 -10.71 15.54
CA ASP A 351 11.78 -10.74 16.93
C ASP A 351 11.33 -9.35 17.37
N TYR A 352 12.02 -8.31 16.89
CA TYR A 352 11.65 -6.92 17.11
C TYR A 352 12.10 -5.99 15.98
N ALA A 353 11.60 -4.76 16.01
CA ALA A 353 12.04 -3.66 15.16
C ALA A 353 12.23 -2.38 15.96
N ILE A 354 13.27 -1.60 15.64
CA ILE A 354 13.44 -0.24 16.17
C ILE A 354 13.37 0.71 14.97
N VAL A 355 12.29 1.46 14.87
CA VAL A 355 12.02 2.33 13.72
C VAL A 355 11.97 3.77 14.20
N CYS A 356 12.93 4.57 13.76
CA CYS A 356 12.97 6.01 14.02
C CYS A 356 11.79 6.74 13.34
N SER A 357 11.64 8.03 13.62
CA SER A 357 10.59 8.85 13.02
C SER A 357 10.79 8.97 11.51
N ILE A 358 9.83 8.45 10.74
CA ILE A 358 9.84 8.54 9.28
C ILE A 358 8.86 9.64 8.85
N LYS A 359 9.35 10.62 8.10
CA LYS A 359 8.55 11.80 7.72
C LYS A 359 7.33 11.41 6.86
N GLU A 360 7.58 10.70 5.76
CA GLU A 360 6.56 10.35 4.78
C GLU A 360 5.75 9.12 5.19
N LYS A 361 4.41 9.22 5.18
CA LYS A 361 3.51 8.14 5.64
C LYS A 361 3.71 6.84 4.84
N ALA A 362 3.85 6.96 3.52
CA ALA A 362 3.99 5.80 2.64
C ALA A 362 5.29 5.03 2.90
N GLU A 363 6.39 5.75 3.13
CA GLU A 363 7.69 5.15 3.46
C GLU A 363 7.66 4.49 4.83
N ALA A 364 7.05 5.16 5.83
CA ALA A 364 6.88 4.61 7.17
C ALA A 364 6.14 3.27 7.12
N TYR A 365 5.03 3.22 6.36
CA TYR A 365 4.23 2.00 6.22
C TYR A 365 5.00 0.89 5.51
N GLN A 366 5.60 1.19 4.36
CA GLN A 366 6.34 0.21 3.57
C GLN A 366 7.58 -0.33 4.32
N ALA A 367 8.22 0.50 5.15
CA ALA A 367 9.33 0.08 6.01
C ALA A 367 8.85 -0.84 7.15
N MET A 368 7.85 -0.41 7.92
CA MET A 368 7.34 -1.23 9.04
C MET A 368 6.67 -2.53 8.55
N ALA A 369 6.02 -2.52 7.39
CA ALA A 369 5.37 -3.70 6.84
C ALA A 369 6.33 -4.86 6.53
N ARG A 370 7.65 -4.65 6.56
CA ARG A 370 8.64 -5.73 6.42
C ARG A 370 8.65 -6.69 7.61
N VAL A 371 8.20 -6.24 8.78
CA VAL A 371 8.18 -7.06 10.01
C VAL A 371 6.79 -7.66 10.32
N PHE A 372 5.78 -7.33 9.50
CA PHE A 372 4.47 -7.99 9.52
C PHE A 372 4.06 -8.39 8.10
N GLY A 373 2.80 -8.71 7.84
CA GLY A 373 2.31 -9.20 6.55
C GLY A 373 2.03 -10.69 6.52
N ASN A 374 2.26 -11.37 5.39
CA ASN A 374 1.92 -12.79 5.17
C ASN A 374 2.80 -13.81 5.96
N ILE A 375 2.98 -13.60 7.26
CA ILE A 375 3.80 -14.45 8.14
C ILE A 375 2.99 -15.38 9.03
N GLY A 376 1.67 -15.17 9.15
CA GLY A 376 0.81 -15.95 10.07
C GLY A 376 0.66 -17.43 9.71
N GLY A 377 1.07 -17.84 8.51
CA GLY A 377 1.02 -19.24 8.06
C GLY A 377 2.04 -20.13 8.76
N PHE A 378 3.19 -19.57 9.12
CA PHE A 378 4.31 -20.28 9.75
C PHE A 378 4.78 -19.61 11.05
N ASN A 379 4.08 -18.55 11.46
CA ASN A 379 4.31 -17.85 12.71
C ASN A 379 2.96 -17.49 13.37
N LYS A 380 2.37 -18.48 14.04
CA LYS A 380 1.04 -18.31 14.66
C LYS A 380 1.09 -17.49 15.94
N ASP A 381 2.15 -17.65 16.73
CA ASP A 381 2.19 -17.19 18.12
C ASP A 381 3.18 -16.05 18.39
N LYS A 382 4.12 -15.76 17.48
CA LYS A 382 5.17 -14.76 17.70
C LYS A 382 4.96 -13.53 16.83
N CYS A 383 4.33 -12.50 17.38
CA CYS A 383 4.30 -11.20 16.71
C CYS A 383 5.56 -10.38 17.01
N CYS A 384 6.05 -9.65 16.01
CA CYS A 384 7.18 -8.74 16.18
C CYS A 384 6.84 -7.64 17.21
N THR A 385 7.80 -7.31 18.08
CA THR A 385 7.70 -6.14 18.96
C THR A 385 8.30 -4.92 18.25
N ILE A 386 7.54 -3.84 18.11
CA ILE A 386 7.99 -2.65 17.36
C ILE A 386 8.16 -1.49 18.34
N TYR A 387 9.35 -0.88 18.32
CA TYR A 387 9.69 0.33 19.05
C TYR A 387 9.70 1.50 18.08
N SER A 388 8.83 2.49 18.32
CA SER A 388 8.77 3.72 17.51
C SER A 388 8.08 4.84 18.29
N ASP A 389 8.00 6.03 17.70
CA ASP A 389 7.19 7.12 18.26
C ASP A 389 5.70 6.99 17.85
N SER A 390 4.82 7.57 18.66
CA SER A 390 3.37 7.50 18.47
C SER A 390 2.90 8.08 17.13
N LYS A 391 3.57 9.12 16.61
CA LYS A 391 3.20 9.71 15.32
C LYS A 391 3.56 8.77 14.18
N THR A 392 4.68 8.06 14.26
CA THR A 392 5.04 7.06 13.26
C THR A 392 4.04 5.90 13.26
N PHE A 393 3.63 5.39 14.43
CA PHE A 393 2.57 4.38 14.51
C PHE A 393 1.25 4.86 13.91
N GLU A 394 0.83 6.09 14.19
CA GLU A 394 -0.38 6.67 13.60
C GLU A 394 -0.30 6.72 12.07
N LYS A 395 0.82 7.20 11.50
CA LYS A 395 1.02 7.24 10.04
C LYS A 395 0.91 5.86 9.40
N VAL A 396 1.52 4.85 10.02
CA VAL A 396 1.52 3.47 9.52
C VAL A 396 0.13 2.86 9.62
N ARG A 397 -0.56 3.07 10.74
CA ARG A 397 -1.96 2.64 10.92
C ARG A 397 -2.85 3.25 9.84
N ASP A 398 -2.81 4.56 9.63
CA ASP A 398 -3.63 5.23 8.62
C ASP A 398 -3.46 4.62 7.22
N GLN A 399 -2.22 4.35 6.82
CA GLN A 399 -1.93 3.76 5.51
C GLN A 399 -2.37 2.30 5.43
N GLU A 400 -2.15 1.51 6.49
CA GLU A 400 -2.62 0.13 6.54
C GLU A 400 -4.15 0.06 6.49
N GLU A 401 -4.86 0.83 7.30
CA GLU A 401 -6.34 0.90 7.29
C GLU A 401 -6.85 1.28 5.89
N THR A 402 -6.23 2.29 5.25
CA THR A 402 -6.58 2.68 3.87
C THR A 402 -6.46 1.49 2.92
N ALA A 403 -5.33 0.79 2.95
CA ALA A 403 -5.04 -0.32 2.05
C ALA A 403 -5.92 -1.56 2.33
N VAL A 404 -6.32 -1.78 3.59
CA VAL A 404 -7.21 -2.86 4.00
C VAL A 404 -8.65 -2.60 3.57
N HIS A 405 -9.13 -1.35 3.67
CA HIS A 405 -10.55 -1.07 3.56
C HIS A 405 -11.00 -0.48 2.22
N ILE A 406 -10.14 0.21 1.46
CA ILE A 406 -10.58 0.90 0.24
C ILE A 406 -11.17 -0.04 -0.83
N ALA A 407 -10.54 -1.21 -1.05
CA ALA A 407 -11.06 -2.20 -2.00
C ALA A 407 -12.32 -2.92 -1.49
N HIS A 408 -12.49 -3.03 -0.18
CA HIS A 408 -13.72 -3.52 0.45
C HIS A 408 -14.87 -2.52 0.26
N MET A 409 -14.62 -1.24 0.51
CA MET A 409 -15.60 -0.18 0.25
C MET A 409 -16.03 -0.15 -1.21
N ALA A 410 -15.09 -0.30 -2.16
CA ALA A 410 -15.41 -0.42 -3.57
C ALA A 410 -16.25 -1.67 -3.89
N TRP A 411 -16.02 -2.79 -3.19
CA TRP A 411 -16.85 -3.99 -3.29
C TRP A 411 -18.27 -3.75 -2.77
N GLU A 412 -18.43 -3.14 -1.61
CA GLU A 412 -19.75 -2.79 -1.07
C GLU A 412 -20.54 -1.86 -2.01
N ARG A 413 -19.86 -0.88 -2.65
CA ARG A 413 -20.46 -0.02 -3.69
C ARG A 413 -20.94 -0.85 -4.88
N LYS A 414 -20.09 -1.75 -5.39
CA LYS A 414 -20.44 -2.62 -6.52
C LYS A 414 -21.66 -3.50 -6.21
N GLU A 415 -21.76 -4.08 -5.01
CA GLU A 415 -22.92 -4.89 -4.59
C GLU A 415 -24.22 -4.09 -4.54
N ARG A 416 -24.14 -2.77 -4.34
CA ARG A 416 -25.29 -1.85 -4.40
C ARG A 416 -25.56 -1.30 -5.81
N GLY A 417 -24.78 -1.71 -6.82
CA GLY A 417 -24.85 -1.16 -8.18
C GLY A 417 -24.29 0.25 -8.31
N GLU A 418 -23.49 0.70 -7.35
CA GLU A 418 -22.83 2.01 -7.35
C GLU A 418 -21.47 1.95 -8.05
N SER A 419 -20.93 3.12 -8.42
CA SER A 419 -19.58 3.24 -9.01
C SER A 419 -18.49 2.77 -8.05
N THR A 420 -17.48 2.07 -8.56
CA THR A 420 -16.25 1.71 -7.82
C THR A 420 -15.18 2.80 -7.88
N GLU A 421 -15.52 3.95 -8.45
CA GLU A 421 -14.67 5.13 -8.41
C GLU A 421 -14.53 5.62 -6.96
N VAL A 422 -13.29 5.89 -6.57
CA VAL A 422 -12.94 6.40 -5.26
C VAL A 422 -12.19 7.72 -5.41
N THR A 423 -12.26 8.55 -4.39
CA THR A 423 -11.64 9.88 -4.32
C THR A 423 -10.62 9.96 -3.19
N VAL A 424 -9.90 11.09 -3.10
CA VAL A 424 -9.07 11.42 -1.92
C VAL A 424 -9.88 11.34 -0.61
N MET A 425 -11.17 11.67 -0.64
CA MET A 425 -12.02 11.58 0.54
C MET A 425 -12.27 10.14 0.97
N ASP A 426 -12.44 9.25 -0.01
CA ASP A 426 -12.60 7.82 0.27
C ASP A 426 -11.36 7.21 0.89
N LEU A 427 -10.16 7.66 0.50
CA LEU A 427 -8.91 7.25 1.16
C LEU A 427 -8.90 7.65 2.64
N LYS A 428 -9.34 8.87 2.96
CA LYS A 428 -9.46 9.33 4.36
C LYS A 428 -10.53 8.54 5.12
N ASN A 429 -11.67 8.28 4.50
CA ASN A 429 -12.71 7.47 5.14
C ASN A 429 -12.21 6.04 5.39
N ALA A 430 -11.45 5.46 4.45
CA ALA A 430 -10.83 4.14 4.60
C ALA A 430 -9.80 4.11 5.74
N SER A 431 -8.99 5.16 5.92
CA SER A 431 -8.02 5.23 7.03
C SER A 431 -8.66 5.24 8.42
N HIS A 432 -9.94 5.59 8.51
CA HIS A 432 -10.70 5.61 9.76
C HIS A 432 -11.81 4.53 9.81
N TYR A 433 -11.86 3.63 8.83
CA TYR A 433 -12.99 2.70 8.66
C TYR A 433 -13.28 1.90 9.94
N GLU A 434 -12.28 1.27 10.57
CA GLU A 434 -12.50 0.48 11.79
C GLU A 434 -13.06 1.31 12.96
N ALA A 435 -12.57 2.55 13.13
CA ALA A 435 -13.05 3.44 14.18
C ALA A 435 -14.47 3.99 13.89
N GLU A 436 -14.79 4.16 12.60
CA GLU A 436 -15.99 4.86 12.14
C GLU A 436 -17.09 3.93 11.60
N LYS A 437 -16.85 2.63 11.37
CA LYS A 437 -17.81 1.72 10.71
C LYS A 437 -19.14 1.58 11.44
N ASP A 438 -19.10 1.62 12.78
CA ASP A 438 -20.28 1.53 13.62
C ASP A 438 -20.96 2.89 13.83
N TRP A 439 -20.62 3.92 13.06
CA TRP A 439 -21.19 5.26 13.20
C TRP A 439 -21.95 5.68 11.95
N ILE A 440 -23.06 6.40 12.12
CA ILE A 440 -23.85 6.98 11.04
C ILE A 440 -23.75 8.50 11.15
N VAL A 441 -23.58 9.18 10.02
CA VAL A 441 -23.63 10.63 9.92
C VAL A 441 -24.98 11.03 9.35
N ARG A 442 -25.65 11.99 9.99
CA ARG A 442 -26.83 12.69 9.51
C ARG A 442 -26.51 14.16 9.35
N VAL A 443 -26.93 14.74 8.23
CA VAL A 443 -26.83 16.18 7.97
C VAL A 443 -28.22 16.64 7.60
N GLU A 444 -28.79 17.52 8.41
CA GLU A 444 -30.16 18.02 8.26
C GLU A 444 -30.15 19.56 8.26
N GLU A 445 -31.04 20.16 7.49
CA GLU A 445 -31.20 21.61 7.35
C GLU A 445 -32.51 22.05 8.04
N PHE A 446 -32.45 23.16 8.78
CA PHE A 446 -33.58 23.74 9.50
C PHE A 446 -33.71 25.23 9.21
N GLU A 447 -34.94 25.73 9.15
CA GLU A 447 -35.23 27.16 8.92
C GLU A 447 -35.11 27.98 10.21
N THR A 448 -35.28 27.35 11.38
CA THR A 448 -35.20 28.01 12.69
C THR A 448 -34.13 27.39 13.58
N LEU A 449 -33.60 28.18 14.52
CA LEU A 449 -32.61 27.71 15.49
C LEU A 449 -33.25 26.75 16.50
N GLU A 450 -34.52 26.99 16.82
CA GLU A 450 -35.36 26.21 17.71
C GLU A 450 -35.50 24.77 17.20
N ASP A 451 -35.88 24.58 15.92
CA ASP A 451 -36.02 23.25 15.32
C ASP A 451 -34.68 22.50 15.29
N ALA A 452 -33.59 23.20 14.97
CA ALA A 452 -32.25 22.62 14.99
C ALA A 452 -31.84 22.16 16.41
N HIS A 453 -32.18 22.95 17.44
CA HIS A 453 -31.95 22.56 18.83
C HIS A 453 -32.82 21.39 19.28
N GLU A 454 -34.08 21.31 18.86
CA GLU A 454 -34.95 20.17 19.13
C GLU A 454 -34.38 18.89 18.50
N PHE A 455 -33.95 18.97 17.24
CA PHE A 455 -33.28 17.85 16.58
C PHE A 455 -32.00 17.41 17.31
N ILE A 456 -31.17 18.35 17.76
CA ILE A 456 -29.97 18.05 18.57
C ILE A 456 -30.34 17.36 19.89
N ALA A 457 -31.39 17.84 20.57
CA ALA A 457 -31.86 17.30 21.85
C ALA A 457 -32.39 15.86 21.73
N SER A 458 -32.78 15.42 20.53
CA SER A 458 -33.22 14.05 20.27
C SER A 458 -32.09 13.01 20.40
N PHE A 459 -30.81 13.43 20.35
CA PHE A 459 -29.67 12.53 20.47
C PHE A 459 -29.27 12.30 21.95
N PRO A 460 -28.90 11.07 22.34
CA PRO A 460 -28.54 10.76 23.72
C PRO A 460 -27.15 11.29 24.10
N LYS A 461 -27.04 11.94 25.28
CA LYS A 461 -25.78 12.40 25.90
C LYS A 461 -24.94 13.32 24.99
N VAL A 462 -25.57 14.34 24.43
CA VAL A 462 -24.91 15.28 23.53
C VAL A 462 -24.20 16.38 24.33
N SER A 463 -22.98 16.75 23.91
CA SER A 463 -22.34 17.96 24.42
C SER A 463 -23.14 19.19 23.99
N ARG A 464 -23.45 20.12 24.90
CA ARG A 464 -24.15 21.37 24.55
C ARG A 464 -23.54 21.98 23.30
N SER A 465 -24.35 22.14 22.25
CA SER A 465 -23.93 22.86 21.05
C SER A 465 -23.61 24.30 21.44
N ARG A 466 -22.53 24.87 20.90
CA ARG A 466 -22.27 26.30 21.07
C ARG A 466 -23.32 27.06 20.29
N THR A 467 -23.98 28.01 20.95
CA THR A 467 -24.83 28.98 20.27
C THR A 467 -23.98 29.74 19.25
N PRO A 468 -24.44 29.90 17.99
CA PRO A 468 -23.69 30.65 16.99
C PRO A 468 -23.52 32.11 17.45
N THR A 469 -22.39 32.74 17.11
CA THR A 469 -22.11 34.14 17.43
C THR A 469 -22.78 35.04 16.39
N ILE A 470 -23.46 36.10 16.82
CA ILE A 470 -24.08 37.09 15.92
C ILE A 470 -23.18 38.31 15.81
N VAL A 471 -22.89 38.75 14.59
CA VAL A 471 -22.12 39.96 14.26
C VAL A 471 -22.86 40.70 13.15
N ASP A 472 -23.21 41.97 13.38
CA ASP A 472 -23.92 42.82 12.41
C ASP A 472 -25.23 42.21 11.86
N GLY A 473 -25.97 41.48 12.71
CA GLY A 473 -27.21 40.80 12.32
C GLY A 473 -27.02 39.45 11.64
N PHE A 474 -25.78 39.03 11.37
CA PHE A 474 -25.47 37.72 10.81
C PHE A 474 -24.94 36.78 11.89
N TYR A 475 -25.49 35.58 11.97
CA TYR A 475 -24.79 34.42 12.53
C TYR A 475 -23.48 34.16 11.78
N HIS A 476 -22.40 34.02 12.54
CA HIS A 476 -21.13 33.52 12.05
C HIS A 476 -20.96 32.07 12.49
N SER A 477 -20.52 31.23 11.55
CA SER A 477 -20.16 29.85 11.85
C SER A 477 -18.65 29.71 11.93
N SER A 478 -18.17 28.84 12.81
CA SER A 478 -16.77 28.44 12.81
C SER A 478 -16.57 27.27 11.86
N MET A 479 -15.97 27.53 10.71
CA MET A 479 -15.37 26.51 9.86
C MET A 479 -13.91 26.88 9.58
N LYS A 480 -13.02 25.89 9.53
CA LYS A 480 -11.58 26.10 9.26
C LYS A 480 -10.90 27.12 10.19
N ASN A 481 -11.30 27.18 11.46
CA ASN A 481 -10.80 28.12 12.47
C ASN A 481 -11.02 29.60 12.11
N LYS A 482 -11.94 29.91 11.19
CA LYS A 482 -12.39 31.27 10.88
C LYS A 482 -13.86 31.41 11.24
N LEU A 483 -14.19 32.52 11.90
CA LEU A 483 -15.55 32.89 12.26
C LEU A 483 -16.07 33.87 11.20
N GLN A 484 -16.84 33.38 10.23
CA GLN A 484 -17.34 34.19 9.12
C GLN A 484 -18.72 33.71 8.66
N LYS A 485 -19.35 34.49 7.78
CA LYS A 485 -20.53 34.07 7.03
C LYS A 485 -20.14 33.04 5.97
N PHE A 486 -21.02 32.08 5.71
CA PHE A 486 -20.85 31.06 4.68
C PHE A 486 -22.16 30.87 3.94
N SER A 487 -22.11 30.51 2.67
CA SER A 487 -23.30 30.02 1.98
C SER A 487 -23.65 28.59 2.46
N CYS A 488 -24.91 28.20 2.30
CA CYS A 488 -25.34 26.82 2.60
C CYS A 488 -24.57 25.81 1.75
N GLU A 489 -24.38 26.13 0.46
CA GLU A 489 -23.66 25.28 -0.48
C GLU A 489 -22.19 25.06 -0.07
N GLU A 490 -21.53 26.11 0.42
CA GLU A 490 -20.15 26.02 0.94
C GLU A 490 -20.05 25.08 2.14
N ILE A 491 -20.98 25.19 3.10
CA ILE A 491 -21.03 24.31 4.27
C ILE A 491 -21.26 22.88 3.83
N LEU A 492 -22.31 22.61 3.05
CA LEU A 492 -22.66 21.25 2.63
C LEU A 492 -21.54 20.60 1.82
N THR A 493 -20.89 21.37 0.95
CA THR A 493 -19.71 20.91 0.18
C THR A 493 -18.54 20.57 1.09
N GLU A 494 -18.26 21.40 2.09
CA GLU A 494 -17.19 21.13 3.06
C GLU A 494 -17.52 19.90 3.93
N LEU A 495 -18.76 19.77 4.42
CA LEU A 495 -19.21 18.64 5.25
C LEU A 495 -19.18 17.29 4.51
N LYS A 496 -19.45 17.28 3.21
CA LYS A 496 -19.26 16.08 2.36
C LYS A 496 -17.80 15.61 2.37
N GLY A 497 -16.85 16.52 2.61
CA GLY A 497 -15.43 16.24 2.71
C GLY A 497 -14.91 15.92 4.12
N TRP A 498 -15.80 15.58 5.06
CA TRP A 498 -15.43 15.29 6.44
C TRP A 498 -15.60 13.80 6.76
N THR A 499 -14.59 13.22 7.43
CA THR A 499 -14.73 11.90 8.08
C THR A 499 -15.79 11.97 9.17
N LYS A 500 -16.34 10.85 9.64
CA LYS A 500 -17.46 10.88 10.59
C LYS A 500 -17.12 11.68 11.84
N PHE A 501 -15.89 11.58 12.35
CA PHE A 501 -15.49 12.35 13.54
C PHE A 501 -14.92 13.75 13.29
N ARG A 502 -14.63 14.13 12.05
CA ARG A 502 -14.05 15.44 11.76
C ARG A 502 -14.99 16.55 12.22
N GLY A 503 -14.41 17.54 12.91
CA GLY A 503 -15.15 18.67 13.44
C GLY A 503 -15.76 18.44 14.83
N TYR A 504 -15.56 17.28 15.45
CA TYR A 504 -15.76 17.12 16.89
C TYR A 504 -14.42 17.23 17.60
N ALA A 505 -14.41 17.81 18.80
CA ALA A 505 -13.24 17.74 19.64
C ALA A 505 -12.98 16.26 19.97
N GLU A 506 -11.73 15.81 19.89
CA GLU A 506 -11.28 14.54 20.46
C GLU A 506 -11.44 14.61 21.98
N THR A 507 -12.67 14.52 22.45
CA THR A 507 -12.91 14.26 23.86
C THR A 507 -12.63 12.79 24.03
N GLY A 508 -11.60 12.42 24.81
CA GLY A 508 -11.26 11.02 25.15
C GLY A 508 -12.36 10.24 25.90
N ASP A 509 -13.60 10.72 25.82
CA ASP A 509 -14.80 10.15 26.40
C ASP A 509 -15.38 9.10 25.44
N SER A 510 -14.87 7.88 25.57
CA SER A 510 -15.30 6.70 24.81
C SER A 510 -16.77 6.30 25.07
N GLU A 511 -17.45 6.92 26.03
CA GLU A 511 -18.84 6.60 26.38
C GLU A 511 -19.89 7.35 25.55
N LYS A 512 -19.48 8.37 24.78
CA LYS A 512 -20.43 9.13 23.97
C LYS A 512 -21.08 8.25 22.92
N LEU A 513 -22.40 8.34 22.83
CA LEU A 513 -23.22 7.61 21.85
C LEU A 513 -23.55 8.45 20.62
N ALA A 514 -23.41 9.77 20.72
CA ALA A 514 -23.62 10.71 19.63
C ALA A 514 -22.75 11.96 19.79
N PHE A 515 -22.41 12.57 18.66
CA PHE A 515 -21.77 13.88 18.56
C PHE A 515 -22.62 14.75 17.65
N THR A 516 -22.88 16.00 18.02
CA THR A 516 -23.59 16.95 17.16
C THR A 516 -22.81 18.23 17.02
N ARG A 517 -22.99 18.90 15.88
CA ARG A 517 -22.44 20.22 15.62
C ARG A 517 -23.43 21.00 14.77
N LEU A 518 -23.76 22.20 15.22
CA LEU A 518 -24.59 23.16 14.51
C LEU A 518 -23.70 24.07 13.66
N PHE A 519 -24.08 24.27 12.41
CA PHE A 519 -23.55 25.28 11.51
C PHE A 519 -24.67 26.24 11.13
N VAL A 520 -24.31 27.44 10.70
CA VAL A 520 -25.25 28.41 10.14
C VAL A 520 -24.69 28.87 8.81
N GLY A 521 -25.49 28.69 7.76
CA GLY A 521 -25.22 29.21 6.42
C GLY A 521 -26.34 30.12 5.96
N TYR A 522 -26.19 30.73 4.80
CA TYR A 522 -27.20 31.58 4.19
C TYR A 522 -27.51 31.11 2.78
N ARG A 523 -28.78 31.24 2.36
CA ARG A 523 -29.13 31.06 0.94
C ARG A 523 -28.69 32.27 0.13
N ASP A 524 -28.76 33.46 0.72
CA ASP A 524 -28.16 34.70 0.23
C ASP A 524 -27.27 35.31 1.33
N VAL A 525 -25.97 35.37 1.08
CA VAL A 525 -24.97 35.83 2.07
C VAL A 525 -25.08 37.33 2.41
N GLU A 526 -25.85 38.08 1.63
CA GLU A 526 -26.15 39.49 1.88
C GLU A 526 -27.46 39.71 2.66
N ASP A 527 -28.31 38.68 2.80
CA ASP A 527 -29.59 38.77 3.52
C ASP A 527 -29.60 37.87 4.78
N PRO A 528 -29.53 38.46 5.99
CA PRO A 528 -29.49 37.70 7.24
C PRO A 528 -30.78 36.91 7.52
N SER A 529 -31.91 37.27 6.88
CA SER A 529 -33.18 36.54 7.02
C SER A 529 -33.18 35.19 6.30
N THR A 530 -32.21 34.95 5.41
CA THR A 530 -32.07 33.70 4.68
C THR A 530 -31.21 32.65 5.38
N ALA A 531 -31.01 32.81 6.69
CA ALA A 531 -30.22 31.89 7.50
C ALA A 531 -30.81 30.47 7.48
N VAL A 532 -29.93 29.48 7.35
CA VAL A 532 -30.25 28.05 7.45
C VAL A 532 -29.35 27.42 8.48
N PHE A 533 -29.97 26.67 9.40
CA PHE A 533 -29.30 25.98 10.49
C PHE A 533 -29.02 24.55 10.06
N ILE A 534 -27.74 24.21 9.89
CA ILE A 534 -27.33 22.89 9.38
C ILE A 534 -26.77 22.09 10.55
N VAL A 535 -27.46 21.02 10.95
CA VAL A 535 -27.00 20.13 12.02
C VAL A 535 -26.31 18.91 11.43
N ARG A 536 -25.05 18.69 11.84
CA ARG A 536 -24.31 17.46 11.60
C ARG A 536 -24.28 16.60 12.86
N ALA A 537 -25.00 15.49 12.84
CA ALA A 537 -25.02 14.52 13.92
C ALA A 537 -24.32 13.22 13.52
N THR A 538 -23.48 12.68 14.40
CA THR A 538 -22.81 11.39 14.23
C THR A 538 -23.19 10.50 15.39
N GLU A 539 -23.89 9.41 15.13
CA GLU A 539 -24.41 8.50 16.17
C GLU A 539 -23.86 7.08 15.99
N LYS A 540 -23.59 6.41 17.11
CA LYS A 540 -23.17 5.01 17.07
C LYS A 540 -24.38 4.14 16.77
N VAL A 541 -24.27 3.30 15.76
CA VAL A 541 -25.24 2.23 15.47
C VAL A 541 -25.33 1.38 16.73
N ARG A 542 -26.38 1.61 17.52
CA ARG A 542 -26.72 0.68 18.57
C ARG A 542 -26.97 -0.64 17.85
N LYS A 543 -26.13 -1.64 18.09
CA LYS A 543 -26.45 -3.04 17.82
C LYS A 543 -27.71 -3.35 18.62
N ARG A 544 -28.88 -2.91 18.13
CA ARG A 544 -30.19 -3.30 18.62
C ARG A 544 -30.08 -4.80 18.73
N ARG A 545 -30.29 -5.36 19.93
CA ARG A 545 -30.27 -6.79 20.25
C ARG A 545 -31.02 -7.59 19.16
N LEU A 546 -30.39 -7.86 18.02
CA LEU A 546 -30.93 -8.67 16.94
C LEU A 546 -31.11 -10.11 17.45
N VAL A 547 -30.35 -10.46 18.48
CA VAL A 547 -30.45 -11.68 19.29
C VAL A 547 -31.88 -11.89 19.85
N ARG A 548 -32.61 -10.84 20.27
CA ARG A 548 -33.94 -11.03 20.87
C ARG A 548 -35.07 -11.28 19.87
N LYS A 549 -34.93 -10.90 18.59
CA LYS A 549 -35.94 -11.25 17.56
C LYS A 549 -35.74 -12.67 17.02
N VAL A 550 -34.50 -13.16 16.94
CA VAL A 550 -34.22 -14.54 16.51
C VAL A 550 -34.64 -15.57 17.57
N GLU A 551 -34.43 -15.27 18.87
CA GLU A 551 -34.93 -16.15 19.96
C GLU A 551 -36.46 -16.14 20.10
N LYS A 552 -37.13 -15.00 19.89
CA LYS A 552 -38.61 -14.96 19.87
C LYS A 552 -39.18 -15.73 18.67
N LYS A 553 -38.53 -15.70 17.50
CA LYS A 553 -38.94 -16.54 16.35
C LYS A 553 -38.72 -18.04 16.63
N ARG A 554 -37.62 -18.43 17.30
CA ARG A 554 -37.39 -19.83 17.71
C ARG A 554 -38.34 -20.32 18.80
N LYS A 555 -38.81 -19.44 19.70
CA LYS A 555 -39.87 -19.79 20.67
C LYS A 555 -41.28 -19.84 20.07
N LEU A 556 -41.55 -19.14 18.98
CA LEU A 556 -42.82 -19.23 18.25
C LEU A 556 -42.93 -20.44 17.31
N ILE A 557 -41.81 -21.07 16.93
CA ILE A 557 -41.78 -22.29 16.09
C ILE A 557 -41.80 -23.57 16.96
N ARG A 558 -41.67 -23.43 18.29
CA ARG A 558 -41.70 -24.55 19.26
C ARG A 558 -42.98 -24.58 20.13
N LYS A 559 -43.96 -23.75 19.82
CA LYS A 559 -45.35 -23.84 20.28
C LYS A 559 -46.22 -24.01 19.06
#